data_AF-A0A9D2GGB5-F1
#
_entry.id   AF-A0A9D2GGB5-F1
#
_cell.length_a   1.000
_cell.length_b   1.000
_cell.length_c   1.000
_cell.angle_alpha   90.00
_cell.angle_beta   90.00
_cell.angle_gamma   90.00
#
_symmetry.space_group_name_H-M   'P 1'
#
loop_
_entity.id
_entity.type
_entity.pdbx_description
1 polymer ?
#
loop_
_entity_poly.entity_id
_entity_poly.type
_entity_poly.pdbx_seq_one_letter_code
_entity_poly.pdbx_strand_id
1 'polypeptide(L)'
;MKEYIVFDLEWNQNPYGKEMSEDHLTFEIIEIGAVKLDESLKVVSAFSRLICPQVYRELHYKISQVTHITMDELKREGRPFQEVMEEFEKWCGRDAVYCTWGPMDLTELQKNVTYFGMENPFPNPLLYYDIQKLYGLFQKERGEVVALVGESGSGKTTAVRTVLGLL
;
A
#
# COMPACT_ATOMS: atom_id res chain seq x y z
N MET A 1 8.11 19.46 -11.85
CA MET A 1 8.45 19.33 -10.42
C MET A 1 8.21 17.88 -10.06
N LYS A 2 9.20 17.18 -9.52
CA LYS A 2 9.07 15.76 -9.17
C LYS A 2 8.21 15.63 -7.91
N GLU A 3 7.23 14.73 -7.97
CA GLU A 3 6.41 14.38 -6.82
C GLU A 3 6.69 12.93 -6.42
N TYR A 4 6.81 12.66 -5.13
CA TYR A 4 7.01 11.31 -4.61
C TYR A 4 5.71 10.79 -4.03
N ILE A 5 5.30 9.61 -4.45
CA ILE A 5 4.10 8.93 -3.97
C ILE A 5 4.55 7.79 -3.07
N VAL A 6 4.43 8.00 -1.76
CA VAL A 6 4.63 6.91 -0.81
C VAL A 6 3.29 6.28 -0.52
N PHE A 7 3.12 5.00 -0.85
CA PHE A 7 1.87 4.30 -0.64
C PHE A 7 2.06 3.00 0.14
N ASP A 8 0.98 2.60 0.79
CA ASP A 8 0.84 1.43 1.66
C ASP A 8 -0.55 0.84 1.39
N LEU A 9 -0.63 -0.49 1.27
CA LEU A 9 -1.86 -1.18 0.93
C LEU A 9 -2.28 -2.09 2.07
N GLU A 10 -3.58 -2.13 2.33
CA GLU A 10 -4.18 -3.17 3.17
C GLU A 10 -4.97 -4.12 2.30
N TRP A 11 -4.94 -5.42 2.62
CA TRP A 11 -5.60 -6.45 1.83
C TRP A 11 -6.27 -7.52 2.70
N ASN A 12 -7.33 -8.10 2.15
CA ASN A 12 -7.99 -9.28 2.68
C ASN A 12 -7.45 -10.55 2.01
N GLN A 13 -7.71 -11.70 2.62
CA GLN A 13 -7.41 -13.02 2.09
C GLN A 13 -8.53 -13.99 2.44
N ASN A 14 -8.48 -15.21 1.89
CA ASN A 14 -9.44 -16.25 2.24
C ASN A 14 -9.50 -16.45 3.78
N PRO A 15 -10.69 -16.43 4.42
CA PRO A 15 -10.83 -16.54 5.87
C PRO A 15 -10.36 -17.87 6.46
N TYR A 16 -10.26 -18.92 5.64
CA TYR A 16 -9.78 -20.25 6.02
C TYR A 16 -8.28 -20.47 5.72
N GLY A 17 -7.60 -19.45 5.17
CA GLY A 17 -6.16 -19.45 4.92
C GLY A 17 -5.77 -19.46 3.45
N LYS A 18 -4.49 -19.16 3.18
CA LYS A 18 -3.97 -18.94 1.82
C LYS A 18 -4.05 -20.14 0.89
N GLU A 19 -4.08 -21.36 1.43
CA GLU A 19 -4.18 -22.60 0.64
C GLU A 19 -5.54 -22.74 -0.06
N MET A 20 -6.54 -21.99 0.39
CA MET A 20 -7.88 -21.94 -0.20
C MET A 20 -8.12 -20.66 -1.02
N SER A 21 -7.06 -19.95 -1.40
CA SER A 21 -7.19 -18.72 -2.19
C SER A 21 -7.77 -19.00 -3.57
N GLU A 22 -8.46 -18.00 -4.13
CA GLU A 22 -8.86 -18.00 -5.52
C GLU A 22 -7.63 -18.09 -6.43
N ASP A 23 -7.77 -18.80 -7.54
CA ASP A 23 -6.72 -18.89 -8.56
C ASP A 23 -6.32 -17.46 -8.99
N HIS A 24 -5.03 -17.16 -8.89
CA HIS A 24 -4.40 -15.91 -9.28
C HIS A 24 -4.65 -14.66 -8.39
N LEU A 25 -5.38 -14.77 -7.26
CA LEU A 25 -5.52 -13.66 -6.31
C LEU A 25 -5.49 -14.12 -4.85
N THR A 26 -4.30 -14.23 -4.26
CA THR A 26 -4.14 -14.56 -2.83
C THR A 26 -4.62 -13.43 -1.92
N PHE A 27 -4.38 -12.19 -2.32
CA PHE A 27 -4.61 -10.99 -1.51
C PHE A 27 -5.43 -9.97 -2.30
N GLU A 28 -6.64 -9.70 -1.84
CA GLU A 28 -7.53 -8.71 -2.43
C GLU A 28 -7.38 -7.39 -1.68
N ILE A 29 -7.01 -6.31 -2.37
CA ILE A 29 -6.79 -5.00 -1.74
C ILE A 29 -8.12 -4.45 -1.20
N ILE A 30 -8.10 -3.99 0.05
CA ILE A 30 -9.24 -3.40 0.77
C ILE A 30 -9.01 -1.93 1.17
N GLU A 31 -7.77 -1.44 1.12
CA GLU A 31 -7.45 -0.01 1.27
C GLU A 31 -6.24 0.37 0.41
N ILE A 32 -6.29 1.56 -0.18
CA ILE A 32 -5.12 2.26 -0.72
C ILE A 32 -4.87 3.51 0.12
N GLY A 33 -3.78 3.52 0.89
CA GLY A 33 -3.29 4.68 1.62
C GLY A 33 -2.04 5.27 0.96
N ALA A 34 -1.97 6.58 0.75
CA ALA A 34 -0.79 7.22 0.19
C ALA A 34 -0.59 8.67 0.65
N VAL A 35 0.66 9.11 0.62
CA VAL A 35 1.06 10.51 0.80
C VAL A 35 1.88 10.96 -0.40
N LYS A 36 1.62 12.20 -0.83
CA LYS A 36 2.35 12.87 -1.89
C LYS A 36 3.32 13.86 -1.28
N LEU A 37 4.58 13.79 -1.70
CA LEU A 37 5.64 14.67 -1.26
C LEU A 37 6.15 15.54 -2.42
N ASP A 38 6.50 16.78 -2.12
CA ASP A 38 7.23 17.63 -3.05
C ASP A 38 8.74 17.28 -3.11
N GLU A 39 9.50 18.04 -3.90
CA GLU A 39 10.95 17.87 -4.04
C GLU A 39 11.74 18.12 -2.75
N SER A 40 11.13 18.81 -1.77
CA SER A 40 11.68 19.03 -0.44
C SER A 40 11.24 17.97 0.57
N LEU A 41 10.62 16.87 0.10
CA LEU A 41 10.06 15.78 0.91
C LEU A 41 8.96 16.23 1.88
N LYS A 42 8.33 17.38 1.63
CA LYS A 42 7.19 17.84 2.44
C LYS A 42 5.90 17.24 1.91
N VAL A 43 5.05 16.79 2.83
CA VAL A 43 3.71 16.29 2.49
C VAL A 43 2.87 17.44 1.94
N VAL A 44 2.37 17.26 0.71
CA VAL A 44 1.51 18.24 0.02
C VAL A 44 0.09 17.71 -0.21
N SER A 45 -0.11 16.40 -0.15
CA SER A 45 -1.42 15.77 -0.28
C SER A 45 -1.43 14.37 0.34
N ALA A 46 -2.62 13.88 0.66
CA ALA A 46 -2.86 12.51 1.13
C ALA A 46 -4.03 11.88 0.37
N PHE A 47 -4.00 10.56 0.23
CA PHE A 47 -5.02 9.74 -0.39
C PHE A 47 -5.32 8.57 0.55
N SER A 48 -6.59 8.32 0.82
CA SER A 48 -7.05 7.11 1.51
C SER A 48 -8.43 6.75 0.96
N ARG A 49 -8.58 5.51 0.52
CA ARG A 49 -9.82 4.97 -0.02
C ARG A 49 -9.95 3.51 0.38
N LEU A 50 -11.11 3.18 0.94
CA LEU A 50 -11.52 1.79 1.16
C LEU A 50 -12.05 1.18 -0.13
N ILE A 51 -11.80 -0.11 -0.29
CA ILE A 51 -12.23 -0.92 -1.44
C ILE A 51 -13.17 -2.00 -0.93
N CYS A 52 -14.37 -2.07 -1.51
CA CYS A 52 -15.33 -3.12 -1.16
C CYS A 52 -14.88 -4.45 -1.76
N PRO A 53 -14.58 -5.49 -0.96
CA PRO A 53 -14.18 -6.80 -1.47
C PRO A 53 -15.25 -7.41 -2.37
N GLN A 54 -14.83 -7.95 -3.51
CA GLN A 54 -15.67 -8.67 -4.47
C GLN A 54 -15.41 -10.18 -4.41
N VAL A 55 -14.18 -10.58 -4.08
CA VAL A 55 -13.70 -11.97 -4.02
C VAL A 55 -13.87 -12.53 -2.60
N TYR A 56 -13.17 -11.96 -1.62
CA TYR A 56 -13.20 -12.40 -0.22
C TYR A 56 -14.19 -11.54 0.57
N ARG A 57 -15.47 -11.93 0.50
CA ARG A 57 -16.60 -11.20 1.13
C ARG A 57 -16.72 -11.35 2.64
N GLU A 58 -15.74 -12.01 3.24
CA GLU A 58 -15.56 -12.15 4.69
C GLU A 58 -14.11 -11.79 5.04
N LEU A 59 -13.91 -10.97 6.06
CA LEU A 59 -12.57 -10.66 6.55
C LEU A 59 -11.96 -11.88 7.22
N HIS A 60 -10.72 -12.20 6.85
CA HIS A 60 -9.92 -13.10 7.65
C HIS A 60 -9.66 -12.48 9.04
N TYR A 61 -9.89 -13.22 10.12
CA TYR A 61 -9.92 -12.71 11.51
C TYR A 61 -8.68 -11.90 11.95
N LYS A 62 -7.49 -12.24 11.43
CA LYS A 62 -6.26 -11.48 11.72
C LYS A 62 -6.27 -10.08 11.11
N ILE A 63 -6.89 -9.90 9.94
CA ILE A 63 -6.90 -8.62 9.24
C ILE A 63 -7.67 -7.59 10.07
N SER A 64 -8.86 -7.94 10.56
CA SER A 64 -9.63 -7.04 11.45
C SER A 64 -8.91 -6.68 12.74
N GLN A 65 -8.00 -7.53 13.24
CA GLN A 65 -7.22 -7.23 14.45
C GLN A 65 -6.07 -6.27 14.19
N VAL A 66 -5.51 -6.26 12.98
CA VAL A 66 -4.32 -5.47 12.63
C VAL A 66 -4.71 -4.12 12.03
N THR A 67 -5.73 -4.08 11.18
CA THR A 67 -6.11 -2.86 10.43
C THR A 67 -7.20 -2.04 11.13
N HIS A 68 -7.90 -2.64 12.09
CA HIS A 68 -9.14 -2.09 12.69
C HIS A 68 -10.29 -1.83 11.69
N ILE A 69 -10.15 -2.26 10.44
CA ILE A 69 -11.18 -2.18 9.40
C ILE A 69 -12.22 -3.29 9.62
N THR A 70 -13.49 -2.96 9.48
CA THR A 70 -14.59 -3.93 9.59
C THR A 70 -15.23 -4.26 8.24
N MET A 71 -15.81 -5.45 8.09
CA MET A 71 -16.56 -5.80 6.87
C MET A 71 -17.74 -4.84 6.62
N ASP A 72 -18.38 -4.33 7.68
CA ASP A 72 -19.51 -3.41 7.55
C ASP A 72 -19.06 -2.04 7.04
N GLU A 73 -17.89 -1.57 7.48
CA GLU A 73 -17.26 -0.36 6.97
C GLU A 73 -16.87 -0.51 5.49
N LEU A 74 -16.25 -1.65 5.11
CA LEU A 74 -15.93 -1.94 3.71
C LEU A 74 -17.16 -1.96 2.81
N LYS A 75 -18.29 -2.50 3.30
CA LYS A 75 -19.56 -2.52 2.56
C LYS A 75 -20.23 -1.16 2.48
N ARG A 76 -20.09 -0.32 3.50
CA ARG A 76 -20.74 0.99 3.59
C ARG A 76 -19.97 2.08 2.85
N GLU A 77 -18.64 2.04 2.95
CA GLU A 77 -17.75 3.14 2.53
C GLU A 77 -16.79 2.71 1.41
N GLY A 78 -16.55 1.41 1.27
CA GLY A 78 -15.69 0.87 0.22
C GLY A 78 -16.31 1.02 -1.17
N ARG A 79 -15.44 1.26 -2.15
CA ARG A 79 -15.81 1.39 -3.57
C ARG A 79 -15.19 0.26 -4.40
N PRO A 80 -15.66 0.01 -5.63
CA PRO A 80 -15.04 -0.98 -6.50
C PRO A 80 -13.54 -0.70 -6.72
N PHE A 81 -12.73 -1.76 -6.80
CA PHE A 81 -11.28 -1.64 -6.97
C PHE A 81 -10.90 -0.78 -8.18
N GLN A 82 -11.58 -0.99 -9.31
CA GLN A 82 -11.29 -0.24 -10.54
C GLN A 82 -11.50 1.27 -10.36
N GLU A 83 -12.59 1.68 -9.69
CA GLU A 83 -12.86 3.10 -9.44
C GLU A 83 -11.80 3.74 -8.54
N VAL A 84 -11.40 3.04 -7.48
CA VAL A 84 -10.38 3.54 -6.54
C VAL A 84 -9.02 3.63 -7.23
N MET A 85 -8.70 2.67 -8.10
CA MET A 85 -7.47 2.71 -8.89
C MET A 85 -7.43 3.85 -9.90
N GLU A 86 -8.52 4.12 -10.62
CA GLU A 86 -8.60 5.28 -11.52
C GLU A 86 -8.44 6.59 -10.76
N GLU A 87 -9.04 6.71 -9.57
CA GLU A 87 -8.86 7.88 -8.69
C GLU A 87 -7.41 8.00 -8.21
N PHE A 88 -6.80 6.89 -7.81
CA PHE A 88 -5.44 6.86 -7.33
C PHE A 88 -4.44 7.25 -8.43
N GLU A 89 -4.56 6.69 -9.63
CA GLU A 89 -3.72 7.03 -10.78
C GLU A 89 -3.85 8.52 -11.13
N LYS A 90 -5.08 9.03 -11.21
CA LYS A 90 -5.33 10.45 -11.46
C LYS A 90 -4.73 11.35 -10.39
N TRP A 91 -4.80 10.93 -9.13
CA TRP A 91 -4.23 11.67 -8.01
C TRP A 91 -2.69 11.63 -8.02
N CYS A 92 -2.07 10.51 -8.38
CA CYS A 92 -0.62 10.37 -8.52
C CYS A 92 -0.06 11.36 -9.55
N GLY A 93 -0.70 11.46 -10.72
CA GLY A 93 -0.21 12.30 -11.82
C GLY A 93 0.86 11.61 -12.68
N ARG A 94 1.24 12.26 -13.79
CA ARG A 94 2.00 11.60 -14.88
C ARG A 94 3.48 11.33 -14.61
N ASP A 95 4.12 12.15 -13.76
CA ASP A 95 5.57 12.08 -13.49
C ASP A 95 5.87 11.68 -12.03
N ALA A 96 4.95 10.94 -11.42
CA ALA A 96 5.07 10.45 -10.06
C ALA A 96 6.25 9.48 -9.92
N VAL A 97 6.98 9.64 -8.82
CA VAL A 97 8.01 8.70 -8.38
C VAL A 97 7.43 7.86 -7.25
N TYR A 98 7.30 6.55 -7.47
CA TYR A 98 6.65 5.65 -6.52
C TYR A 98 7.63 5.16 -5.45
N CYS A 99 7.14 5.06 -4.22
CA CYS A 99 7.90 4.62 -3.06
C CYS A 99 7.03 3.70 -2.18
N THR A 100 7.59 2.59 -1.72
CA THR A 100 6.88 1.61 -0.86
C THR A 100 7.83 1.01 0.17
N TRP A 101 7.28 0.44 1.26
CA TRP A 101 8.07 -0.29 2.24
C TRP A 101 8.36 -1.72 1.78
N GLY A 102 9.24 -1.85 0.80
CA GLY A 102 9.57 -3.12 0.16
C GLY A 102 8.69 -3.43 -1.07
N PRO A 103 8.88 -4.60 -1.70
CA PRO A 103 8.28 -4.92 -3.00
C PRO A 103 6.83 -5.43 -2.91
N MET A 104 6.32 -5.72 -1.71
CA MET A 104 5.07 -6.45 -1.53
C MET A 104 3.86 -5.68 -2.04
N ASP A 105 3.71 -4.41 -1.63
CA ASP A 105 2.59 -3.55 -2.08
C ASP A 105 2.51 -3.47 -3.60
N LEU A 106 3.64 -3.22 -4.27
CA LEU A 106 3.68 -3.15 -5.72
C LEU A 106 3.31 -4.48 -6.38
N THR A 107 3.78 -5.60 -5.83
CA THR A 107 3.50 -6.94 -6.36
C THR A 107 2.01 -7.27 -6.23
N GLU A 108 1.40 -6.99 -5.08
CA GLU A 108 -0.03 -7.24 -4.87
C GLU A 108 -0.91 -6.28 -5.67
N LEU A 109 -0.48 -5.02 -5.84
CA LEU A 109 -1.16 -4.07 -6.71
C LEU A 109 -1.22 -4.56 -8.16
N GLN A 110 -0.10 -5.05 -8.71
CA GLN A 110 -0.04 -5.59 -10.07
C GLN A 110 -0.93 -6.84 -10.24
N LYS A 111 -0.98 -7.72 -9.24
CA LYS A 111 -1.87 -8.89 -9.24
C LYS A 111 -3.34 -8.48 -9.23
N ASN A 112 -3.73 -7.51 -8.39
CA ASN A 112 -5.10 -7.02 -8.33
C ASN A 112 -5.50 -6.32 -9.64
N VAL A 113 -4.65 -5.46 -10.20
CA VAL A 113 -4.85 -4.84 -11.52
C VAL A 113 -5.09 -5.90 -12.60
N THR A 114 -4.25 -6.95 -12.62
CA THR A 114 -4.39 -8.06 -13.58
C THR A 114 -5.70 -8.83 -13.36
N TYR A 115 -6.01 -9.17 -12.10
CA TYR A 115 -7.21 -9.94 -11.75
C TYR A 115 -8.50 -9.22 -12.12
N PHE A 116 -8.58 -7.91 -11.86
CA PHE A 116 -9.75 -7.08 -12.20
C PHE A 116 -9.78 -6.63 -13.67
N GLY A 117 -8.88 -7.17 -14.51
CA GLY A 117 -8.87 -6.93 -15.96
C GLY A 117 -8.53 -5.49 -16.36
N MET A 118 -7.79 -4.78 -15.51
CA MET A 118 -7.38 -3.40 -15.78
C MET A 118 -6.12 -3.38 -16.66
N GLU A 119 -6.01 -2.34 -17.50
CA GLU A 119 -4.72 -2.02 -18.13
C GLU A 119 -3.73 -1.60 -17.04
N ASN A 120 -2.47 -2.00 -17.16
CA ASN A 120 -1.45 -1.62 -16.18
C ASN A 120 -1.25 -0.09 -16.18
N PRO A 121 -1.61 0.62 -15.09
CA PRO A 121 -1.52 2.08 -15.05
C PRO A 121 -0.09 2.58 -14.86
N PHE A 122 0.86 1.68 -14.59
CA PHE A 122 2.25 2.02 -14.31
C PHE A 122 3.13 1.90 -15.56
N PRO A 123 4.13 2.79 -15.71
CA PRO A 123 5.14 2.65 -16.76
C PRO A 123 5.86 1.30 -16.64
N ASN A 124 6.27 0.73 -17.78
CA ASN A 124 7.01 -0.52 -17.83
C ASN A 124 8.39 -0.30 -18.48
N PRO A 125 9.51 -0.54 -17.76
CA PRO A 125 9.59 -0.99 -16.36
C PRO A 125 9.20 0.11 -15.36
N LEU A 126 8.54 -0.26 -14.27
CA LEU A 126 8.25 0.68 -13.18
C LEU A 126 9.50 0.84 -12.32
N LEU A 127 10.03 2.05 -12.28
CA LEU A 127 11.06 2.42 -11.31
C LEU A 127 10.39 2.91 -10.03
N TYR A 128 10.75 2.30 -8.90
CA TYR A 128 10.25 2.67 -7.58
C TYR A 128 11.37 2.66 -6.55
N TYR A 129 11.20 3.40 -5.46
CA TYR A 129 12.09 3.39 -4.31
C TYR A 129 11.61 2.41 -3.24
N ASP A 130 12.44 1.42 -2.97
CA ASP A 130 12.31 0.51 -1.84
C ASP A 130 12.84 1.20 -0.58
N ILE A 131 11.92 1.80 0.19
CA ILE A 131 12.26 2.58 1.39
C ILE A 131 12.95 1.71 2.44
N GLN A 132 12.57 0.43 2.54
CA GLN A 132 13.17 -0.51 3.49
C GLN A 132 14.67 -0.70 3.20
N LYS A 133 15.05 -0.86 1.93
CA LYS A 133 16.47 -0.93 1.52
C LYS A 133 17.19 0.39 1.75
N LEU A 134 16.57 1.52 1.39
CA LEU A 134 17.17 2.84 1.60
C LEU A 134 17.48 3.06 3.08
N TYR A 135 16.52 2.77 3.97
CA TYR A 135 16.71 2.86 5.42
C TYR A 135 17.92 2.03 5.90
N GLY A 136 18.04 0.78 5.45
CA GLY A 136 19.18 -0.08 5.80
C GLY A 136 20.53 0.43 5.29
N LEU A 137 20.57 1.18 4.19
CA LEU A 137 21.80 1.81 3.68
C LEU A 137 22.21 3.05 4.48
N PHE A 138 21.24 3.78 5.02
CA PHE A 138 21.48 5.02 5.78
C PHE A 138 21.73 4.78 7.28
N GLN A 139 21.19 3.69 7.86
CA GLN A 139 21.51 3.25 9.21
C GLN A 139 22.88 2.56 9.24
N LYS A 140 23.95 3.36 9.37
CA LYS A 140 25.36 2.96 9.23
C LYS A 140 25.94 2.08 10.36
N GLU A 141 25.18 1.68 11.38
CA GLU A 141 25.71 0.80 12.44
C GLU A 141 25.39 -0.67 12.15
N ARG A 142 26.41 -1.39 11.63
CA ARG A 142 26.38 -2.85 11.46
C ARG A 142 26.11 -3.51 12.82
N GLY A 143 24.94 -4.11 12.97
CA GLY A 143 24.66 -5.05 14.07
C GLY A 143 23.40 -4.78 14.88
N GLU A 144 22.72 -3.64 14.68
CA GLU A 144 21.46 -3.37 15.35
C GLU A 144 20.25 -3.78 14.50
N VAL A 145 19.41 -4.66 15.03
CA VAL A 145 18.06 -4.88 14.48
C VAL A 145 17.20 -3.71 14.97
N VAL A 146 17.19 -2.62 14.22
CA VAL A 146 16.34 -1.46 14.52
C VAL A 146 14.94 -1.74 13.97
N ALA A 147 14.04 -2.20 14.84
CA ALA A 147 12.62 -2.21 14.54
C ALA A 147 12.04 -0.82 14.85
N LEU A 148 11.69 -0.07 13.81
CA LEU A 148 10.78 1.06 13.98
C LEU A 148 9.39 0.47 14.19
N VAL A 149 8.81 0.69 15.36
CA VAL A 149 7.43 0.29 15.68
C VAL A 149 6.63 1.58 15.79
N GLY A 150 5.67 1.76 14.90
CA GLY A 150 4.72 2.87 14.94
C GLY A 150 3.54 2.56 15.83
N GLU A 151 2.71 3.56 16.12
CA GLU A 151 1.52 3.42 16.97
C GLU A 151 0.54 2.34 16.46
N SER A 152 0.50 2.09 15.15
CA SER A 152 -0.26 1.00 14.50
C SER A 152 0.40 -0.39 14.58
N GLY A 153 1.54 -0.53 15.28
CA GLY A 153 2.24 -1.79 15.47
C GLY A 153 3.04 -2.29 14.25
N SER A 154 2.84 -1.74 13.04
CA SER A 154 3.51 -2.23 11.82
C SER A 154 4.83 -1.53 11.48
N GLY A 155 5.11 -0.37 12.10
CA GLY A 155 6.40 0.32 11.94
C GLY A 155 6.60 1.13 10.66
N LYS A 156 5.82 0.84 9.61
CA LYS A 156 6.05 1.34 8.24
C LYS A 156 5.86 2.84 8.14
N THR A 157 4.74 3.37 8.66
CA THR A 157 4.44 4.80 8.62
C THR A 157 5.46 5.61 9.41
N THR A 158 5.87 5.14 10.59
CA THR A 158 6.91 5.78 11.40
C THR A 158 8.25 5.73 10.68
N ALA A 159 8.59 4.59 10.06
CA ALA A 159 9.85 4.45 9.35
C ALA A 159 9.93 5.29 8.07
N VAL A 160 8.84 5.39 7.31
CA VAL A 160 8.69 6.33 6.20
C VAL A 160 8.91 7.76 6.70
N ARG A 161 8.25 8.17 7.80
CA ARG A 161 8.44 9.49 8.40
C ARG A 161 9.89 9.72 8.86
N THR A 162 10.54 8.73 9.47
CA THR A 162 11.95 8.80 9.89
C THR A 162 12.88 8.97 8.69
N VAL A 163 12.74 8.15 7.65
CA VAL A 163 13.58 8.22 6.44
C VAL A 163 13.42 9.56 5.73
N LEU A 164 12.23 10.15 5.78
CA LEU A 164 11.91 11.42 5.16
C LEU A 164 12.21 12.65 6.05
N GLY A 165 12.72 12.46 7.27
CA GLY A 165 13.02 13.56 8.20
C GLY A 165 11.77 14.28 8.73
N LEU A 166 10.65 13.57 8.86
CA LEU A 166 9.34 14.07 9.29
C LEU A 166 9.03 13.78 10.78
N LEU A 167 10.03 13.39 11.57
CA LEU A 167 9.96 13.20 13.04
C LEU A 167 10.85 14.19 13.76
#